data_AF-A0A9P8JIY8-F1
#
_entry.id   AF-A0A9P8JIY8-F1
#
_cell.length_a   1.000
_cell.length_b   1.000
_cell.length_c   1.000
_cell.angle_alpha   90.00
_cell.angle_beta   90.00
_cell.angle_gamma   90.00
#
_symmetry.space_group_name_H-M   'P 1'
#
loop_
_entity.id
_entity.type
_entity.pdbx_description
1 polymer ?
#
loop_
_entity_poly.entity_id
_entity_poly.type
_entity_poly.pdbx_seq_one_letter_code
_entity_poly.pdbx_strand_id
1 'polypeptide(L)'
;MSHVQDLEKNPVEAGVGSIPSSAEYAYEDAAVPGESFEYGNGYYAKLQRLAGKFNIEQRGIERVPENERTETGIKALLNVMTMWLSANMVVSSFAIGILGPSLFYTGFADGILCILFFNIIGIIPVSFFSALGPKFGLRQMVLSRFWFGWWGVKLIAIFNVIACIGWSSVNSIVGAQLLNAVNNDVPGWAGIIIIAFCTFAITLFGYKIVHAYEFWSWIPTFIVFLIVIGVFAHTGDFYNIPWSTGTTELGAVLSFGATIYGFATGWTSYAADYTVYQPSSQKRWKVFLFTFVGLLFPLLFTQMLGLAVMTATTINDGNNIYAEGYKQSSTGGLLGAVLIPHTGAFGKFCLVILALSIIANNCPNIYSVGLTVQVFGKWIQRLPRFILTIVATGAYIAIA
;
A
#
# COMPACT_ATOMS: atom_id res chain seq x y z
N MET A 1 36.55 25.59 -41.06
CA MET A 1 35.95 26.81 -40.49
C MET A 1 34.47 26.79 -40.82
N SER A 2 33.66 26.26 -39.90
CA SER A 2 32.20 26.15 -40.00
C SER A 2 31.57 27.36 -39.33
N HIS A 3 30.76 28.11 -40.07
CA HIS A 3 29.97 29.22 -39.54
C HIS A 3 28.79 28.67 -38.73
N VAL A 4 28.80 28.99 -37.43
CA VAL A 4 27.67 28.83 -36.51
C VAL A 4 26.67 29.96 -36.79
N GLN A 5 25.41 29.62 -37.05
CA GLN A 5 24.32 30.59 -37.15
C GLN A 5 23.69 30.76 -35.76
N ASP A 6 23.79 31.98 -35.22
CA ASP A 6 23.19 32.45 -33.97
C ASP A 6 21.66 32.53 -34.10
N LEU A 7 20.95 31.80 -33.23
CA LEU A 7 19.48 31.70 -33.21
C LEU A 7 18.77 32.82 -32.42
N GLU A 8 19.49 33.84 -31.94
CA GLU A 8 18.92 34.88 -31.06
C GLU A 8 18.34 36.12 -31.76
N LYS A 9 18.30 36.20 -33.09
CA LYS A 9 18.06 37.49 -33.79
C LYS A 9 16.79 37.70 -34.61
N ASN A 10 15.80 36.80 -34.63
CA ASN A 10 14.53 37.07 -35.32
C ASN A 10 13.31 36.82 -34.42
N PRO A 11 12.82 37.84 -33.68
CA PRO A 11 11.48 37.86 -33.15
C PRO A 11 10.51 38.36 -34.25
N VAL A 12 9.25 37.92 -34.15
CA VAL A 12 8.08 38.31 -34.96
C VAL A 12 7.78 37.40 -36.16
N GLU A 13 6.97 36.37 -35.90
CA GLU A 13 5.62 36.30 -36.48
C GLU A 13 4.70 35.57 -35.48
N ALA A 14 4.07 36.36 -34.61
CA ALA A 14 2.94 35.93 -33.81
C ALA A 14 1.70 35.96 -34.72
N GLY A 15 1.23 34.79 -35.15
CA GLY A 15 -0.03 34.67 -35.86
C GLY A 15 -0.15 33.43 -36.75
N VAL A 16 -0.84 32.41 -36.25
CA VAL A 16 -1.45 31.29 -37.00
C VAL A 16 -0.48 30.38 -37.79
N GLY A 17 -0.31 29.16 -37.28
CA GLY A 17 0.44 28.06 -37.93
C GLY A 17 1.73 27.76 -37.16
N SER A 18 1.99 26.58 -36.64
CA SER A 18 1.73 25.24 -37.17
C SER A 18 1.45 24.29 -36.00
N ILE A 19 0.49 23.38 -36.20
CA ILE A 19 0.40 22.19 -35.37
C ILE A 19 1.69 21.41 -35.65
N PRO A 20 2.56 21.14 -34.66
CA PRO A 20 3.68 20.24 -34.88
C PRO A 20 3.08 18.92 -35.37
N SER A 21 3.49 18.48 -36.56
CA SER A 21 2.94 17.26 -37.13
C SER A 21 3.17 16.14 -36.12
N SER A 22 2.11 15.46 -35.73
CA SER A 22 2.10 14.36 -34.76
C SER A 22 2.89 13.12 -35.22
N ALA A 23 3.69 13.25 -36.28
CA ALA A 23 4.41 12.17 -36.94
C ALA A 23 5.90 12.09 -36.55
N GLU A 24 6.52 13.12 -35.97
CA GLU A 24 7.95 13.09 -35.63
C GLU A 24 8.28 12.55 -34.23
N TYR A 25 7.29 12.36 -33.37
CA TYR A 25 7.45 11.66 -32.07
C TYR A 25 6.94 10.22 -32.08
N ALA A 26 6.37 9.78 -33.20
CA ALA A 26 5.89 8.43 -33.38
C ALA A 26 7.01 7.62 -34.04
N TYR A 27 7.71 6.77 -33.28
CA TYR A 27 8.05 5.38 -33.64
C TYR A 27 9.25 4.78 -32.89
N GLU A 28 10.09 5.54 -32.16
CA GLU A 28 11.26 4.92 -31.48
C GLU A 28 11.06 4.48 -30.02
N ASP A 29 10.07 5.01 -29.31
CA ASP A 29 9.74 4.48 -27.98
C ASP A 29 8.23 4.63 -27.74
N ALA A 30 7.52 3.54 -27.44
CA ALA A 30 6.08 3.53 -27.13
C ALA A 30 5.71 4.26 -25.80
N ALA A 31 6.50 5.26 -25.41
CA ALA A 31 6.34 6.10 -24.23
C ALA A 31 5.61 7.39 -24.61
N VAL A 32 4.63 7.79 -23.79
CA VAL A 32 3.81 8.98 -24.03
C VAL A 32 4.33 10.11 -23.15
N PRO A 33 4.75 11.27 -23.67
CA PRO A 33 5.21 12.39 -22.83
C PRO A 33 4.09 12.98 -21.96
N GLY A 34 4.42 13.42 -20.74
CA GLY A 34 3.45 13.96 -19.78
C GLY A 34 2.71 15.19 -20.28
N GLU A 35 3.41 16.07 -21.01
CA GLU A 35 2.82 17.28 -21.62
C GLU A 35 1.72 16.96 -22.64
N SER A 36 1.73 15.74 -23.19
CA SER A 36 0.77 15.35 -24.22
C SER A 36 -0.66 15.15 -23.72
N PHE A 37 -0.84 14.94 -22.41
CA PHE A 37 -2.15 14.72 -21.81
C PHE A 37 -3.04 15.98 -21.80
N GLU A 38 -2.45 17.16 -21.94
CA GLU A 38 -3.16 18.46 -21.93
C GLU A 38 -3.50 18.98 -23.33
N TYR A 39 -2.99 18.35 -24.39
CA TYR A 39 -3.23 18.79 -25.76
C TYR A 39 -4.67 18.55 -26.21
N GLY A 40 -5.21 19.52 -26.96
CA GLY A 40 -6.56 19.48 -27.52
C GLY A 40 -7.63 20.18 -26.68
N ASN A 41 -8.87 20.19 -27.19
CA ASN A 41 -10.01 20.90 -26.59
C ASN A 41 -11.14 19.97 -26.08
N GLY A 42 -10.93 18.65 -26.11
CA GLY A 42 -11.90 17.67 -25.66
C GLY A 42 -12.13 17.70 -24.14
N TYR A 43 -13.23 17.10 -23.68
CA TYR A 43 -13.55 17.00 -22.24
C TYR A 43 -12.43 16.34 -21.42
N TYR A 44 -11.75 15.33 -21.97
CA TYR A 44 -10.59 14.70 -21.34
C TYR A 44 -9.43 15.69 -21.10
N ALA A 45 -9.04 16.44 -22.13
CA ALA A 45 -7.96 17.44 -22.01
C ALA A 45 -8.33 18.56 -21.03
N LYS A 46 -9.61 18.99 -20.98
CA LYS A 46 -10.09 19.96 -19.98
C LYS A 46 -9.99 19.42 -18.54
N LEU A 47 -10.38 18.17 -18.33
CA LEU A 47 -10.26 17.50 -17.02
C LEU A 47 -8.79 17.29 -16.63
N GLN A 48 -7.93 16.95 -17.59
CA GLN A 48 -6.49 16.81 -17.34
C GLN A 48 -5.85 18.17 -17.01
N ARG A 49 -6.18 19.26 -17.72
CA ARG A 49 -5.72 20.61 -17.34
C ARG A 49 -6.20 21.03 -15.95
N LEU A 50 -7.43 20.67 -15.59
CA LEU A 50 -7.95 20.90 -14.23
C LEU A 50 -7.13 20.11 -13.21
N ALA A 51 -6.84 18.83 -13.48
CA ALA A 51 -5.99 18.00 -12.64
C ALA A 51 -4.56 18.59 -12.51
N GLY A 52 -3.96 19.02 -13.61
CA GLY A 52 -2.65 19.68 -13.65
C GLY A 52 -2.62 20.97 -12.81
N LYS A 53 -3.66 21.80 -12.90
CA LYS A 53 -3.80 23.01 -12.07
C LYS A 53 -3.81 22.71 -10.57
N PHE A 54 -4.33 21.55 -10.17
CA PHE A 54 -4.33 21.08 -8.78
C PHE A 54 -3.16 20.15 -8.44
N ASN A 55 -2.15 20.03 -9.30
CA ASN A 55 -1.00 19.13 -9.15
C ASN A 55 -1.38 17.64 -8.97
N ILE A 56 -2.53 17.22 -9.50
CA ILE A 56 -2.97 15.83 -9.51
C ILE A 56 -2.23 15.10 -10.66
N GLU A 57 -1.62 13.94 -10.36
CA GLU A 57 -0.94 13.14 -11.39
C GLU A 57 -1.89 12.75 -12.55
N GLN A 58 -1.51 13.15 -13.76
CA GLN A 58 -2.30 13.01 -14.99
C GLN A 58 -2.04 11.69 -15.72
N ARG A 59 -0.81 11.16 -15.60
CA ARG A 59 -0.36 9.93 -16.27
C ARG A 59 -1.07 8.70 -15.70
N GLY A 60 -1.58 7.86 -16.59
CA GLY A 60 -2.20 6.59 -16.25
C GLY A 60 -1.23 5.42 -16.40
N ILE A 61 -1.61 4.50 -17.28
CA ILE A 61 -0.87 3.26 -17.57
C ILE A 61 0.17 3.39 -18.68
N GLU A 62 0.30 4.57 -19.28
CA GLU A 62 1.27 4.83 -20.35
C GLU A 62 2.71 4.63 -19.85
N ARG A 63 3.57 4.04 -20.70
CA ARG A 63 4.98 3.83 -20.37
C ARG A 63 5.64 5.16 -20.03
N VAL A 64 6.39 5.18 -18.94
CA VAL A 64 7.15 6.36 -18.49
C VAL A 64 8.41 6.52 -19.36
N PRO A 65 8.54 7.64 -20.09
CA PRO A 65 9.75 7.97 -20.87
C PRO A 65 11.00 8.05 -19.99
N GLU A 66 12.18 7.78 -20.55
CA GLU A 66 13.42 7.79 -19.77
C GLU A 66 13.74 9.18 -19.19
N ASN A 67 13.44 10.26 -19.92
CA ASN A 67 13.63 11.64 -19.47
C ASN A 67 12.68 12.06 -18.33
N GLU A 68 11.61 11.31 -18.09
CA GLU A 68 10.65 11.56 -17.00
C GLU A 68 10.88 10.67 -15.77
N ARG A 69 11.93 9.83 -15.77
CA ARG A 69 12.32 8.98 -14.63
C ARG A 69 13.14 9.77 -13.62
N THR A 70 12.44 10.56 -12.81
CA THR A 70 13.05 11.52 -11.89
C THR A 70 13.65 10.91 -10.62
N GLU A 71 13.34 9.65 -10.29
CA GLU A 71 13.82 9.01 -9.06
C GLU A 71 15.18 8.36 -9.26
N THR A 72 16.26 9.11 -9.02
CA THR A 72 17.63 8.64 -9.27
C THR A 72 18.41 8.32 -7.99
N GLY A 73 19.46 7.51 -8.15
CA GLY A 73 20.44 7.24 -7.10
C GLY A 73 19.93 6.40 -5.92
N ILE A 74 20.53 6.62 -4.75
CA ILE A 74 20.19 5.90 -3.50
C ILE A 74 18.83 6.34 -2.96
N LYS A 75 18.46 7.61 -3.16
CA LYS A 75 17.16 8.15 -2.73
C LYS A 75 15.98 7.36 -3.33
N ALA A 76 16.07 6.97 -4.60
CA ALA A 76 15.08 6.12 -5.24
C ALA A 76 14.91 4.75 -4.56
N LEU A 77 16.03 4.14 -4.13
CA LEU A 77 16.02 2.87 -3.42
C LEU A 77 15.43 3.01 -2.01
N LEU A 78 15.75 4.12 -1.33
CA LEU A 78 15.15 4.43 -0.04
C LEU A 78 13.65 4.71 -0.19
N ASN A 79 13.21 5.42 -1.22
CA ASN A 79 11.80 5.70 -1.49
C ASN A 79 10.97 4.41 -1.65
N VAL A 80 11.46 3.42 -2.40
CA VAL A 80 10.73 2.13 -2.52
C VAL A 80 10.76 1.36 -1.21
N MET A 81 11.89 1.36 -0.49
CA MET A 81 11.99 0.69 0.81
C MET A 81 11.03 1.30 1.84
N THR A 82 11.03 2.63 1.99
CA THR A 82 10.17 3.33 2.95
C THR A 82 8.71 3.27 2.57
N MET A 83 8.39 3.25 1.26
CA MET A 83 7.03 2.98 0.78
C MET A 83 6.49 1.67 1.34
N TRP A 84 7.22 0.56 1.12
CA TRP A 84 6.74 -0.75 1.58
C TRP A 84 6.80 -0.88 3.10
N LEU A 85 7.79 -0.21 3.71
CA LEU A 85 7.92 -0.13 5.15
C LEU A 85 6.69 0.51 5.77
N SER A 86 6.26 1.65 5.24
CA SER A 86 5.10 2.39 5.73
C SER A 86 3.78 1.70 5.45
N ALA A 87 3.61 1.12 4.27
CA ALA A 87 2.42 0.34 3.96
C ALA A 87 2.23 -0.83 4.94
N ASN A 88 3.30 -1.39 5.50
CA ASN A 88 3.21 -2.57 6.37
C ASN A 88 3.47 -2.28 7.86
N MET A 89 4.04 -1.13 8.22
CA MET A 89 4.19 -0.67 9.60
C MET A 89 2.86 -0.10 10.08
N VAL A 90 1.83 -0.96 10.15
CA VAL A 90 0.43 -0.58 10.37
C VAL A 90 -0.28 -1.62 11.22
N VAL A 91 -1.45 -1.25 11.73
CA VAL A 91 -2.26 -2.15 12.57
C VAL A 91 -2.84 -3.33 11.79
N SER A 92 -3.10 -3.20 10.49
CA SER A 92 -3.54 -4.33 9.67
C SER A 92 -2.55 -5.49 9.70
N SER A 93 -1.25 -5.21 9.58
CA SER A 93 -0.20 -6.22 9.68
C SER A 93 -0.16 -6.83 11.08
N PHE A 94 -0.30 -6.02 12.13
CA PHE A 94 -0.43 -6.51 13.51
C PHE A 94 -1.64 -7.44 13.67
N ALA A 95 -2.78 -7.11 13.07
CA ALA A 95 -4.00 -7.92 13.13
C ALA A 95 -3.83 -9.30 12.49
N ILE A 96 -3.00 -9.43 11.44
CA ILE A 96 -2.66 -10.75 10.87
C ILE A 96 -1.98 -11.64 11.92
N GLY A 97 -1.07 -11.08 12.73
CA GLY A 97 -0.39 -11.82 13.80
C GLY A 97 -1.35 -12.36 14.88
N ILE A 98 -2.40 -11.60 15.20
CA ILE A 98 -3.45 -11.99 16.16
C ILE A 98 -4.16 -13.28 15.72
N LEU A 99 -4.34 -13.49 14.40
CA LEU A 99 -5.09 -14.63 13.87
C LEU A 99 -4.46 -15.97 14.20
N GLY A 100 -3.14 -16.04 14.44
CA GLY A 100 -2.45 -17.27 14.79
C GLY A 100 -3.08 -17.95 16.02
N PRO A 101 -2.97 -17.37 17.22
CA PRO A 101 -3.60 -17.95 18.40
C PRO A 101 -5.13 -17.89 18.40
N SER A 102 -5.73 -16.81 17.85
CA SER A 102 -7.17 -16.55 18.01
C SER A 102 -8.08 -17.39 17.10
N LEU A 103 -7.62 -17.69 15.87
CA LEU A 103 -8.42 -18.37 14.86
C LEU A 103 -7.81 -19.73 14.48
N PHE A 104 -6.49 -19.80 14.37
CA PHE A 104 -5.78 -21.02 13.96
C PHE A 104 -5.26 -21.85 15.13
N TYR A 105 -5.37 -21.34 16.36
CA TYR A 105 -4.94 -22.01 17.58
C TYR A 105 -3.45 -22.41 17.57
N THR A 106 -2.61 -21.67 16.85
CA THR A 106 -1.15 -21.87 16.84
C THR A 106 -0.56 -21.44 18.18
N GLY A 107 0.50 -22.11 18.61
CA GLY A 107 1.30 -21.66 19.73
C GLY A 107 2.13 -20.42 19.40
N PHE A 108 2.96 -20.00 20.36
CA PHE A 108 3.79 -18.82 20.17
C PHE A 108 4.96 -19.08 19.21
N ALA A 109 5.69 -20.18 19.41
CA ALA A 109 6.93 -20.45 18.70
C ALA A 109 6.70 -20.89 17.24
N ASP A 110 5.76 -21.81 17.01
CA ASP A 110 5.27 -22.23 15.70
C ASP A 110 4.61 -21.08 14.94
N GLY A 111 3.85 -20.23 15.62
CA GLY A 111 3.30 -19.00 15.05
C GLY A 111 4.38 -18.03 14.57
N ILE A 112 5.43 -17.78 15.36
CA ILE A 112 6.58 -16.97 14.94
C ILE A 112 7.30 -17.57 13.74
N LEU A 113 7.49 -18.89 13.71
CA LEU A 113 8.12 -19.58 12.58
C LEU A 113 7.25 -19.46 11.32
N CYS A 114 5.93 -19.56 11.44
CA CYS A 114 4.99 -19.32 10.34
C CYS A 114 5.17 -17.90 9.80
N ILE A 115 5.13 -16.89 10.68
CA ILE A 115 5.35 -15.49 10.31
C ILE A 115 6.69 -15.33 9.60
N LEU A 116 7.77 -15.92 10.10
CA LEU A 116 9.09 -15.79 9.49
C LEU A 116 9.13 -16.38 8.06
N PHE A 117 8.81 -17.66 7.91
CA PHE A 117 9.03 -18.37 6.65
C PHE A 117 7.99 -17.98 5.57
N PHE A 118 6.72 -17.85 5.93
CA PHE A 118 5.69 -17.51 4.94
C PHE A 118 5.78 -16.05 4.47
N ASN A 119 6.21 -15.10 5.31
CA ASN A 119 6.52 -13.75 4.83
C ASN A 119 7.72 -13.76 3.88
N ILE A 120 8.82 -14.45 4.22
CA ILE A 120 10.00 -14.54 3.33
C ILE A 120 9.60 -15.05 1.95
N ILE A 121 8.80 -16.11 1.89
CA ILE A 121 8.32 -16.67 0.62
C ILE A 121 7.34 -15.70 -0.08
N GLY A 122 6.45 -15.06 0.67
CA GLY A 122 5.42 -14.16 0.15
C GLY A 122 5.96 -12.87 -0.47
N ILE A 123 7.06 -12.33 0.04
CA ILE A 123 7.64 -11.06 -0.43
C ILE A 123 8.64 -11.22 -1.58
N ILE A 124 9.12 -12.44 -1.86
CA ILE A 124 10.02 -12.72 -2.99
C ILE A 124 9.38 -12.30 -4.32
N PRO A 125 8.13 -12.69 -4.65
CA PRO A 125 7.44 -12.22 -5.85
C PRO A 125 7.36 -10.69 -5.90
N VAL A 126 6.96 -10.04 -4.81
CA VAL A 126 6.85 -8.57 -4.74
C VAL A 126 8.18 -7.90 -5.09
N SER A 127 9.26 -8.40 -4.51
CA SER A 127 10.61 -7.87 -4.70
C SER A 127 11.13 -8.10 -6.12
N PHE A 128 10.79 -9.25 -6.71
CA PHE A 128 11.10 -9.58 -8.10
C PHE A 128 10.40 -8.64 -9.08
N PHE A 129 9.09 -8.45 -8.93
CA PHE A 129 8.31 -7.59 -9.83
C PHE A 129 8.62 -6.10 -9.66
N SER A 130 8.91 -5.64 -8.44
CA SER A 130 9.43 -4.29 -8.19
C SER A 130 10.71 -4.01 -8.99
N ALA A 131 11.59 -5.01 -9.15
CA ALA A 131 12.82 -4.86 -9.94
C ALA A 131 12.59 -4.78 -11.46
N LEU A 132 11.40 -5.14 -11.95
CA LEU A 132 11.05 -5.03 -13.37
C LEU A 132 10.55 -3.62 -13.74
N GLY A 133 9.97 -2.88 -12.79
CA GLY A 133 9.46 -1.52 -13.01
C GLY A 133 10.49 -0.56 -13.64
N PRO A 134 11.71 -0.41 -13.09
CA PRO A 134 12.72 0.50 -13.65
C PRO A 134 13.16 0.08 -15.05
N LYS A 135 13.20 -1.23 -15.35
CA LYS A 135 13.67 -1.72 -16.65
C LYS A 135 12.68 -1.41 -17.77
N PHE A 136 11.40 -1.63 -17.52
CA PHE A 136 10.37 -1.51 -18.55
C PHE A 136 9.71 -0.14 -18.57
N GLY A 137 9.64 0.54 -17.42
CA GLY A 137 8.85 1.78 -17.26
C GLY A 137 7.36 1.53 -17.43
N LEU A 138 6.91 0.31 -17.16
CA LEU A 138 5.51 -0.11 -17.27
C LEU A 138 4.93 -0.38 -15.89
N ARG A 139 3.66 0.00 -15.70
CA ARG A 139 2.86 -0.39 -14.54
C ARG A 139 2.66 -1.92 -14.51
N GLN A 140 2.49 -2.49 -13.33
CA GLN A 140 2.50 -3.93 -13.10
C GLN A 140 1.43 -4.65 -13.94
N MET A 141 0.20 -4.14 -13.97
CA MET A 141 -0.88 -4.78 -14.74
C MET A 141 -0.71 -4.66 -16.25
N VAL A 142 0.04 -3.65 -16.72
CA VAL A 142 0.46 -3.58 -18.13
C VAL A 142 1.57 -4.59 -18.40
N LEU A 143 2.51 -4.76 -17.47
CA LEU A 143 3.57 -5.76 -17.55
C LEU A 143 2.99 -7.18 -17.63
N SER A 144 1.90 -7.46 -16.93
CA SER A 144 1.19 -8.75 -16.99
C SER A 144 0.66 -9.10 -18.39
N ARG A 145 0.55 -8.13 -19.32
CA ARG A 145 0.17 -8.39 -20.72
C ARG A 145 1.16 -9.28 -21.46
N PHE A 146 2.43 -9.28 -21.07
CA PHE A 146 3.45 -10.14 -21.70
C PHE A 146 3.19 -11.63 -21.46
N TRP A 147 2.47 -11.98 -20.39
CA TRP A 147 2.19 -13.36 -20.00
C TRP A 147 0.77 -13.80 -20.40
N PHE A 148 -0.22 -12.94 -20.12
CA PHE A 148 -1.64 -13.29 -20.31
C PHE A 148 -2.25 -12.75 -21.61
N GLY A 149 -1.47 -11.99 -22.40
CA GLY A 149 -1.96 -11.30 -23.59
C GLY A 149 -2.99 -10.21 -23.28
N TRP A 150 -3.63 -9.68 -24.33
CA TRP A 150 -4.56 -8.55 -24.23
C TRP A 150 -5.89 -8.90 -23.54
N TRP A 151 -6.37 -10.13 -23.71
CA TRP A 151 -7.65 -10.57 -23.15
C TRP A 151 -7.50 -11.22 -21.78
N GLY A 152 -6.50 -12.07 -21.58
CA GLY A 152 -6.27 -12.75 -20.30
C GLY A 152 -5.95 -11.77 -19.17
N VAL A 153 -5.17 -10.72 -19.46
CA VAL A 153 -4.84 -9.68 -18.47
C VAL A 153 -6.08 -8.99 -17.89
N LYS A 154 -7.19 -8.93 -18.63
CA LYS A 154 -8.43 -8.30 -18.15
C LYS A 154 -9.06 -9.12 -17.02
N LEU A 155 -9.03 -10.45 -17.14
CA LEU A 155 -9.47 -11.33 -16.06
C LEU A 155 -8.60 -11.15 -14.81
N ILE A 156 -7.28 -11.09 -14.99
CA ILE A 156 -6.34 -10.82 -13.89
C ILE A 156 -6.58 -9.43 -13.28
N ALA A 157 -6.92 -8.43 -14.09
CA ALA A 157 -7.30 -7.09 -13.64
C ALA A 157 -8.57 -7.09 -12.79
N ILE A 158 -9.57 -7.92 -13.10
CA ILE A 158 -10.76 -8.07 -12.26
C ILE A 158 -10.37 -8.61 -10.88
N PHE A 159 -9.57 -9.67 -10.84
CA PHE A 159 -9.12 -10.24 -9.56
C PHE A 159 -8.29 -9.25 -8.75
N ASN A 160 -7.42 -8.47 -9.39
CA ASN A 160 -6.66 -7.43 -8.71
C ASN A 160 -7.56 -6.32 -8.14
N VAL A 161 -8.55 -5.85 -8.90
CA VAL A 161 -9.50 -4.83 -8.41
C VAL A 161 -10.27 -5.34 -7.20
N ILE A 162 -10.76 -6.58 -7.25
CA ILE A 162 -11.46 -7.22 -6.12
C ILE A 162 -10.53 -7.33 -4.91
N ALA A 163 -9.29 -7.78 -5.11
CA ALA A 163 -8.31 -7.91 -4.04
C ALA A 163 -8.00 -6.56 -3.37
N CYS A 164 -7.71 -5.50 -4.14
CA CYS A 164 -7.42 -4.18 -3.59
C CYS A 164 -8.61 -3.56 -2.85
N ILE A 165 -9.83 -3.70 -3.39
CA ILE A 165 -11.05 -3.20 -2.74
C ILE A 165 -11.32 -4.00 -1.45
N GLY A 166 -11.19 -5.33 -1.51
CA GLY A 166 -11.38 -6.22 -0.37
C GLY A 166 -10.41 -5.90 0.77
N TRP A 167 -9.11 -5.82 0.48
CA TRP A 167 -8.10 -5.42 1.47
C TRP A 167 -8.38 -4.03 2.02
N SER A 168 -8.69 -3.05 1.17
CA SER A 168 -9.02 -1.69 1.63
C SER A 168 -10.23 -1.65 2.58
N SER A 169 -11.21 -2.52 2.35
CA SER A 169 -12.38 -2.69 3.22
C SER A 169 -11.96 -3.25 4.59
N VAL A 170 -11.27 -4.40 4.60
CA VAL A 170 -10.79 -5.06 5.83
C VAL A 170 -9.92 -4.12 6.66
N ASN A 171 -9.00 -3.42 6.04
CA ASN A 171 -8.11 -2.48 6.72
C ASN A 171 -8.87 -1.32 7.36
N SER A 172 -9.88 -0.79 6.66
CA SER A 172 -10.72 0.31 7.18
C SER A 172 -11.53 -0.13 8.40
N ILE A 173 -12.03 -1.37 8.40
CA ILE A 173 -12.71 -1.97 9.57
C ILE A 173 -11.74 -2.03 10.77
N VAL A 174 -10.51 -2.54 10.57
CA VAL A 174 -9.51 -2.62 11.64
C VAL A 174 -9.19 -1.25 12.23
N GLY A 175 -9.01 -0.22 11.40
CA GLY A 175 -8.77 1.13 11.93
C GLY A 175 -10.00 1.72 12.65
N ALA A 176 -11.21 1.42 12.17
CA ALA A 176 -12.44 1.86 12.81
C ALA A 176 -12.63 1.22 14.20
N GLN A 177 -12.22 -0.04 14.38
CA GLN A 177 -12.19 -0.70 15.69
C GLN A 177 -11.33 0.08 16.69
N LEU A 178 -10.17 0.59 16.27
CA LEU A 178 -9.30 1.39 17.14
C LEU A 178 -9.94 2.73 17.52
N LEU A 179 -10.60 3.40 16.58
CA LEU A 179 -11.30 4.66 16.86
C LEU A 179 -12.48 4.43 17.84
N ASN A 180 -13.23 3.35 17.65
CA ASN A 180 -14.31 2.97 18.53
C ASN A 180 -13.80 2.60 19.94
N ALA A 181 -12.67 1.90 20.05
CA ALA A 181 -12.04 1.58 21.34
C ALA A 181 -11.57 2.83 22.12
N VAL A 182 -11.25 3.93 21.44
CA VAL A 182 -10.92 5.22 22.07
C VAL A 182 -12.17 5.94 22.57
N ASN A 183 -13.21 5.95 21.73
CA ASN A 183 -14.49 6.57 22.01
C ASN A 183 -15.65 5.72 21.47
N ASN A 184 -16.38 5.08 22.37
CA ASN A 184 -17.52 4.23 22.04
C ASN A 184 -18.68 5.00 21.38
N ASP A 185 -18.74 6.32 21.54
CA ASP A 185 -19.73 7.17 20.88
C ASP A 185 -19.47 7.32 19.37
N VAL A 186 -18.27 6.96 18.90
CA VAL A 186 -17.95 6.93 17.47
C VAL A 186 -18.34 5.55 16.94
N PRO A 187 -19.44 5.42 16.17
CA PRO A 187 -19.84 4.15 15.62
C PRO A 187 -18.85 3.69 14.56
N GLY A 188 -18.70 2.37 14.37
CA GLY A 188 -17.72 1.79 13.44
C GLY A 188 -17.82 2.33 12.01
N TRP A 189 -19.04 2.55 11.49
CA TRP A 189 -19.25 3.13 10.16
C TRP A 189 -18.68 4.55 10.02
N ALA A 190 -18.73 5.35 11.09
CA ALA A 190 -18.14 6.69 11.07
C ALA A 190 -16.61 6.61 11.06
N GLY A 191 -16.03 5.67 11.81
CA GLY A 191 -14.59 5.38 11.76
C GLY A 191 -14.11 4.99 10.36
N ILE A 192 -14.88 4.14 9.67
CA ILE A 192 -14.60 3.75 8.27
C ILE A 192 -14.60 4.99 7.36
N ILE A 193 -15.62 5.85 7.45
CA ILE A 193 -15.71 7.06 6.62
C ILE A 193 -14.52 8.00 6.88
N ILE A 194 -14.11 8.19 8.14
CA ILE A 194 -12.97 9.03 8.51
C ILE A 194 -11.69 8.51 7.84
N ILE A 195 -11.38 7.23 8.00
CA ILE A 195 -10.19 6.61 7.41
C ILE A 195 -10.24 6.68 5.89
N ALA A 196 -11.40 6.39 5.32
CA ALA A 196 -11.59 6.32 3.89
C ALA A 196 -11.43 7.70 3.24
N PHE A 197 -12.00 8.73 3.86
CA PHE A 197 -11.87 10.12 3.43
C PHE A 197 -10.41 10.59 3.49
N CYS A 198 -9.69 10.30 4.59
CA CYS A 198 -8.28 10.65 4.71
C CYS A 198 -7.41 9.93 3.66
N THR A 199 -7.65 8.64 3.43
CA THR A 199 -6.98 7.86 2.37
C THR A 199 -7.26 8.44 0.99
N PHE A 200 -8.52 8.77 0.71
CA PHE A 200 -8.91 9.40 -0.54
C PHE A 200 -8.21 10.75 -0.74
N ALA A 201 -8.15 11.59 0.29
CA ALA A 201 -7.50 12.90 0.23
C ALA A 201 -6.03 12.80 -0.20
N ILE A 202 -5.28 11.81 0.30
CA ILE A 202 -3.87 11.61 -0.08
C ILE A 202 -3.76 11.02 -1.49
N THR A 203 -4.53 9.97 -1.79
CA THR A 203 -4.46 9.28 -3.08
C THR A 203 -4.97 10.11 -4.26
N LEU A 204 -5.81 11.11 -4.01
CA LEU A 204 -6.31 12.06 -4.99
C LEU A 204 -5.16 12.72 -5.78
N PHE A 205 -4.10 13.13 -5.08
CA PHE A 205 -2.99 13.88 -5.69
C PHE A 205 -1.96 12.99 -6.40
N GLY A 206 -1.94 11.68 -6.13
CA GLY A 206 -1.14 10.70 -6.87
C GLY A 206 0.27 10.45 -6.36
N TYR A 207 1.12 9.89 -7.23
CA TYR A 207 2.42 9.28 -6.91
C TYR A 207 3.30 10.12 -5.98
N LYS A 208 3.48 11.41 -6.31
CA LYS A 208 4.39 12.29 -5.55
C LYS A 208 3.95 12.47 -4.10
N ILE A 209 2.65 12.69 -3.86
CA ILE A 209 2.13 12.90 -2.50
C ILE A 209 2.08 11.58 -1.74
N VAL A 210 1.70 10.48 -2.41
CA VAL A 210 1.74 9.14 -1.81
C VAL A 210 3.15 8.83 -1.34
N HIS A 211 4.17 8.93 -2.20
CA HIS A 211 5.55 8.68 -1.78
C HIS A 211 6.04 9.63 -0.68
N ALA A 212 5.64 10.91 -0.70
CA ALA A 212 6.01 11.84 0.36
C ALA A 212 5.37 11.47 1.70
N TYR A 213 4.10 11.07 1.70
CA TYR A 213 3.40 10.59 2.89
C TYR A 213 4.05 9.30 3.41
N GLU A 214 4.19 8.29 2.55
CA GLU A 214 4.76 6.99 2.91
C GLU A 214 6.20 7.08 3.41
N PHE A 215 6.96 8.08 2.98
CA PHE A 215 8.33 8.25 3.47
C PHE A 215 8.39 8.54 4.98
N TRP A 216 7.35 9.17 5.55
CA TRP A 216 7.33 9.65 6.94
C TRP A 216 6.26 8.99 7.82
N SER A 217 5.15 8.50 7.25
CA SER A 217 3.99 8.00 8.01
C SER A 217 4.28 6.78 8.89
N TRP A 218 5.32 6.02 8.58
CA TRP A 218 5.72 4.87 9.39
C TRP A 218 6.35 5.25 10.73
N ILE A 219 6.97 6.44 10.85
CA ILE A 219 7.75 6.81 12.04
C ILE A 219 6.87 6.91 13.28
N PRO A 220 5.75 7.67 13.27
CA PRO A 220 4.87 7.74 14.44
C PRO A 220 4.32 6.36 14.80
N THR A 221 3.93 5.57 13.80
CA THR A 221 3.38 4.23 14.01
C THR A 221 4.40 3.28 14.63
N PHE A 222 5.65 3.31 14.15
CA PHE A 222 6.74 2.50 14.70
C PHE A 222 7.04 2.88 16.15
N ILE A 223 7.09 4.19 16.46
CA ILE A 223 7.26 4.66 17.84
C ILE A 223 6.13 4.14 18.73
N VAL A 224 4.88 4.21 18.27
CA VAL A 224 3.76 3.70 19.06
C VAL A 224 3.83 2.18 19.24
N PHE A 225 4.23 1.40 18.23
CA PHE A 225 4.45 -0.03 18.42
C PHE A 225 5.60 -0.35 19.39
N LEU A 226 6.66 0.46 19.43
CA LEU A 226 7.70 0.33 20.47
C LEU A 226 7.14 0.61 21.87
N ILE A 227 6.23 1.58 22.00
CA ILE A 227 5.51 1.84 23.26
C ILE A 227 4.63 0.65 23.64
N VAL A 228 3.89 0.07 22.67
CA VAL A 228 3.09 -1.16 22.87
C VAL A 228 3.98 -2.29 23.39
N ILE A 229 5.14 -2.54 22.76
CA ILE A 229 6.12 -3.54 23.23
C ILE A 229 6.57 -3.25 24.65
N GLY A 230 6.99 -2.01 24.94
CA GLY A 230 7.52 -1.62 26.24
C GLY A 230 6.49 -1.76 27.36
N VAL A 231 5.26 -1.29 27.12
CA VAL A 231 4.16 -1.41 28.08
C VAL A 231 3.80 -2.87 28.29
N PHE A 232 3.58 -3.62 27.20
CA PHE A 232 3.21 -5.03 27.28
C PHE A 232 4.29 -5.86 28.00
N ALA A 233 5.57 -5.65 27.69
CA ALA A 233 6.66 -6.34 28.39
C ALA A 233 6.72 -6.01 29.89
N HIS A 234 6.38 -4.78 30.28
CA HIS A 234 6.35 -4.37 31.69
C HIS A 234 5.19 -5.01 32.46
N THR A 235 4.08 -5.35 31.81
CA THR A 235 2.95 -6.02 32.48
C THR A 235 3.32 -7.41 32.99
N GLY A 236 4.21 -8.12 32.27
CA GLY A 236 4.50 -9.53 32.54
C GLY A 236 3.42 -10.49 32.03
N ASP A 237 2.42 -9.99 31.31
CA ASP A 237 1.27 -10.77 30.82
C ASP A 237 1.58 -11.57 29.54
N PHE A 238 2.86 -11.69 29.18
CA PHE A 238 3.26 -12.58 28.10
C PHE A 238 3.10 -14.03 28.53
N TYR A 239 2.31 -14.78 27.76
CA TYR A 239 2.14 -16.21 27.95
C TYR A 239 2.71 -16.98 26.75
N ASN A 240 3.63 -17.92 27.00
CA ASN A 240 4.16 -18.78 25.95
C ASN A 240 3.20 -19.96 25.71
N ILE A 241 2.25 -19.78 24.80
CA ILE A 241 1.33 -20.86 24.39
C ILE A 241 2.17 -21.99 23.74
N PRO A 242 2.14 -23.22 24.28
CA PRO A 242 2.88 -24.33 23.71
C PRO A 242 2.32 -24.71 22.34
N TRP A 243 3.19 -25.05 21.39
CA TRP A 243 2.76 -25.63 20.11
C TRP A 243 2.16 -27.02 20.34
N SER A 244 1.23 -27.41 19.48
CA SER A 244 0.73 -28.80 19.47
C SER A 244 1.56 -29.66 18.53
N THR A 245 1.16 -30.91 18.33
CA THR A 245 1.76 -31.81 17.34
C THR A 245 0.68 -32.64 16.65
N GLY A 246 1.01 -33.21 15.49
CA GLY A 246 0.09 -34.06 14.72
C GLY A 246 -0.58 -33.34 13.56
N THR A 247 -1.60 -33.98 12.97
CA THR A 247 -2.25 -33.51 11.75
C THR A 247 -3.06 -32.23 11.96
N THR A 248 -3.62 -32.02 13.15
CA THR A 248 -4.33 -30.79 13.51
C THR A 248 -3.39 -29.59 13.52
N GLU A 249 -2.21 -29.74 14.14
CA GLU A 249 -1.17 -28.70 14.17
C GLU A 249 -0.68 -28.36 12.75
N LEU A 250 -0.45 -29.38 11.92
CA LEU A 250 -0.09 -29.17 10.53
C LEU A 250 -1.16 -28.34 9.78
N GLY A 251 -2.44 -28.62 10.03
CA GLY A 251 -3.55 -27.85 9.48
C GLY A 251 -3.55 -26.39 9.95
N ALA A 252 -3.29 -26.16 11.24
CA ALA A 252 -3.18 -24.82 11.83
C ALA A 252 -2.03 -24.02 11.18
N VAL A 253 -0.82 -24.60 11.15
CA VAL A 253 0.38 -24.00 10.55
C VAL A 253 0.18 -23.66 9.08
N LEU A 254 -0.40 -24.57 8.29
CA LEU A 254 -0.64 -24.32 6.86
C LEU A 254 -1.73 -23.28 6.62
N SER A 255 -2.78 -23.24 7.45
CA SER A 255 -3.87 -22.25 7.34
C SER A 255 -3.41 -20.85 7.74
N PHE A 256 -2.66 -20.75 8.84
CA PHE A 256 -2.07 -19.49 9.27
C PHE A 256 -1.00 -19.03 8.28
N GLY A 257 -0.13 -19.94 7.84
CA GLY A 257 0.88 -19.68 6.82
C GLY A 257 0.29 -19.21 5.49
N ALA A 258 -0.82 -19.79 5.04
CA ALA A 258 -1.54 -19.34 3.84
C ALA A 258 -2.10 -17.92 4.00
N THR A 259 -2.59 -17.57 5.20
CA THR A 259 -3.08 -16.21 5.51
C THR A 259 -1.94 -15.19 5.46
N ILE A 260 -0.79 -15.52 6.05
CA ILE A 260 0.42 -14.67 6.03
C ILE A 260 0.95 -14.51 4.60
N TYR A 261 1.05 -15.62 3.86
CA TYR A 261 1.48 -15.61 2.47
C TYR A 261 0.54 -14.76 1.61
N GLY A 262 -0.78 -14.90 1.79
CA GLY A 262 -1.78 -14.12 1.08
C GLY A 262 -1.65 -12.61 1.31
N PHE A 263 -1.42 -12.20 2.57
CA PHE A 263 -1.17 -10.80 2.91
C PHE A 263 0.12 -10.28 2.27
N ALA A 264 1.22 -11.03 2.38
CA ALA A 264 2.53 -10.62 1.87
C ALA A 264 2.59 -10.61 0.32
N THR A 265 2.00 -11.61 -0.33
CA THR A 265 2.05 -11.74 -1.79
C THR A 265 1.07 -10.83 -2.50
N GLY A 266 0.02 -10.35 -1.81
CA GLY A 266 -1.01 -9.47 -2.40
C GLY A 266 -0.43 -8.23 -3.07
N TRP A 267 0.65 -7.68 -2.49
CA TRP A 267 1.42 -6.54 -3.00
C TRP A 267 2.03 -6.77 -4.41
N THR A 268 2.19 -8.02 -4.84
CA THR A 268 2.81 -8.40 -6.14
C THR A 268 2.07 -7.80 -7.33
N SER A 269 0.75 -7.69 -7.21
CA SER A 269 -0.16 -7.29 -8.27
C SER A 269 0.00 -5.83 -8.72
N TYR A 270 0.70 -5.01 -7.94
CA TYR A 270 1.01 -3.61 -8.27
C TYR A 270 2.44 -3.19 -7.88
N ALA A 271 3.33 -4.16 -7.66
CA ALA A 271 4.69 -3.92 -7.20
C ALA A 271 5.50 -2.95 -8.09
N ALA A 272 5.45 -3.13 -9.41
CA ALA A 272 6.16 -2.28 -10.37
C ALA A 272 5.59 -0.85 -10.48
N ASP A 273 4.39 -0.58 -9.96
CA ASP A 273 3.78 0.76 -10.05
C ASP A 273 4.61 1.80 -9.30
N TYR A 274 5.34 1.37 -8.27
CA TYR A 274 6.11 2.22 -7.34
C TYR A 274 7.61 2.32 -7.66
N THR A 275 8.02 1.70 -8.76
CA THR A 275 9.41 1.74 -9.23
C THR A 275 9.52 2.21 -10.68
N VAL A 276 8.39 2.58 -11.29
CA VAL A 276 8.29 2.96 -12.71
C VAL A 276 9.02 4.27 -13.05
N TYR A 277 9.18 5.17 -12.07
CA TYR A 277 9.87 6.44 -12.23
C TYR A 277 11.37 6.36 -11.91
N GLN A 278 11.90 5.16 -11.61
CA GLN A 278 13.34 4.93 -11.44
C GLN A 278 14.02 4.72 -12.80
N PRO A 279 15.26 5.18 -13.00
CA PRO A 279 15.96 5.05 -14.28
C PRO A 279 16.21 3.60 -14.68
N SER A 280 16.25 3.33 -15.98
CA SER A 280 16.51 1.99 -16.54
C SER A 280 17.88 1.42 -16.18
N SER A 281 18.83 2.29 -15.84
CA SER A 281 20.19 1.97 -15.40
C SER A 281 20.25 1.51 -13.94
N GLN A 282 19.17 1.62 -13.15
CA GLN A 282 19.15 1.19 -11.76
C GLN A 282 19.37 -0.33 -11.65
N LYS A 283 20.29 -0.73 -10.75
CA LYS A 283 20.65 -2.15 -10.58
C LYS A 283 19.47 -2.93 -9.98
N ARG A 284 18.94 -3.91 -10.72
CA ARG A 284 17.78 -4.74 -10.32
C ARG A 284 17.93 -5.39 -8.94
N TRP A 285 19.10 -5.94 -8.64
CA TRP A 285 19.34 -6.59 -7.34
C TRP A 285 19.23 -5.62 -6.16
N LYS A 286 19.55 -4.32 -6.37
CA LYS A 286 19.37 -3.30 -5.34
C LYS A 286 17.89 -3.01 -5.11
N VAL A 287 17.11 -2.87 -6.18
CA VAL A 287 15.65 -2.66 -6.09
C VAL A 287 14.99 -3.86 -5.39
N PHE A 288 15.40 -5.07 -5.75
CA PHE A 288 14.97 -6.29 -5.07
C PHE A 288 15.30 -6.24 -3.57
N LEU A 289 16.56 -6.00 -3.19
CA LEU A 289 16.98 -6.02 -1.79
C LEU A 289 16.29 -4.95 -0.94
N PHE A 290 16.18 -3.72 -1.45
CA PHE A 290 15.53 -2.63 -0.73
C PHE A 290 14.01 -2.85 -0.60
N THR A 291 13.36 -3.41 -1.61
CA THR A 291 11.95 -3.83 -1.52
C THR A 291 11.80 -4.95 -0.49
N PHE A 292 12.67 -5.96 -0.53
CA PHE A 292 12.65 -7.11 0.36
C PHE A 292 12.81 -6.69 1.82
N VAL A 293 13.80 -5.85 2.13
CA VAL A 293 14.02 -5.33 3.50
C VAL A 293 12.88 -4.42 3.93
N GLY A 294 12.39 -3.57 3.03
CA GLY A 294 11.26 -2.67 3.29
C GLY A 294 9.97 -3.41 3.65
N LEU A 295 9.76 -4.61 3.10
CA LEU A 295 8.62 -5.48 3.45
C LEU A 295 8.91 -6.36 4.67
N LEU A 296 10.07 -7.02 4.72
CA LEU A 296 10.35 -8.03 5.73
C LEU A 296 10.35 -7.44 7.14
N PHE A 297 11.03 -6.32 7.35
CA PHE A 297 11.15 -5.70 8.66
C PHE A 297 9.79 -5.37 9.31
N PRO A 298 8.90 -4.56 8.69
CA PRO A 298 7.62 -4.23 9.30
C PRO A 298 6.70 -5.44 9.43
N LEU A 299 6.70 -6.37 8.47
CA LEU A 299 5.84 -7.56 8.50
C LEU A 299 6.19 -8.44 9.70
N LEU A 300 7.48 -8.78 9.86
CA LEU A 300 7.92 -9.58 11.00
C LEU A 300 7.65 -8.83 12.31
N PHE A 301 8.06 -7.56 12.40
CA PHE A 301 7.93 -6.77 13.62
C PHE A 301 6.47 -6.66 14.10
N THR A 302 5.56 -6.24 13.22
CA THR A 302 4.16 -6.02 13.59
C THR A 302 3.39 -7.33 13.80
N GLN A 303 3.60 -8.35 12.96
CA GLN A 303 2.89 -9.63 13.10
C GLN A 303 3.39 -10.42 14.33
N MET A 304 4.70 -10.47 14.58
CA MET A 304 5.22 -11.15 15.78
C MET A 304 4.73 -10.45 17.05
N LEU A 305 4.66 -9.12 17.03
CA LEU A 305 4.09 -8.35 18.14
C LEU A 305 2.59 -8.62 18.33
N GLY A 306 1.80 -8.66 17.25
CA GLY A 306 0.37 -8.98 17.32
C GLY A 306 0.11 -10.37 17.87
N LEU A 307 0.93 -11.34 17.45
CA LEU A 307 0.89 -12.70 17.96
C LEU A 307 1.27 -12.75 19.45
N ALA A 308 2.32 -12.04 19.87
CA ALA A 308 2.74 -11.96 21.27
C ALA A 308 1.67 -11.33 22.18
N VAL A 309 1.04 -10.24 21.74
CA VAL A 309 -0.03 -9.59 22.52
C VAL A 309 -1.27 -10.49 22.60
N MET A 310 -1.59 -11.22 21.54
CA MET A 310 -2.76 -12.12 21.56
C MET A 310 -2.59 -13.27 22.57
N THR A 311 -1.37 -13.69 22.90
CA THR A 311 -1.18 -14.76 23.89
C THR A 311 -1.64 -14.37 25.29
N ALA A 312 -1.67 -13.08 25.62
CA ALA A 312 -2.18 -12.62 26.91
C ALA A 312 -3.68 -12.92 27.10
N THR A 313 -4.43 -13.08 26.01
CA THR A 313 -5.87 -13.41 26.07
C THR A 313 -6.16 -14.82 26.59
N THR A 314 -5.15 -15.70 26.66
CA THR A 314 -5.31 -17.07 27.17
C THR A 314 -5.02 -17.19 28.68
N ILE A 315 -4.63 -16.10 29.33
CA ILE A 315 -4.41 -16.07 30.78
C ILE A 315 -5.75 -16.30 31.49
N ASN A 316 -5.80 -17.30 32.36
CA ASN A 316 -6.99 -17.66 33.16
C ASN A 316 -6.83 -17.19 34.60
N ASP A 317 -6.90 -15.87 34.81
CA ASP A 317 -6.79 -15.21 36.13
C ASP A 317 -8.16 -14.74 36.68
N GLY A 318 -9.25 -14.99 35.93
CA GLY A 318 -10.63 -14.66 36.31
C GLY A 318 -11.16 -13.36 35.71
N ASN A 319 -10.32 -12.35 35.46
CA ASN A 319 -10.71 -11.09 34.79
C ASN A 319 -9.64 -10.63 33.79
N ASN A 320 -9.56 -11.35 32.66
CA ASN A 320 -8.59 -11.07 31.62
C ASN A 320 -9.02 -9.87 30.77
N ILE A 321 -8.38 -8.72 31.01
CA ILE A 321 -8.64 -7.45 30.31
C ILE A 321 -8.38 -7.55 28.79
N TYR A 322 -7.45 -8.40 28.36
CA TYR A 322 -7.09 -8.56 26.96
C TYR A 322 -8.17 -9.34 26.21
N ALA A 323 -8.65 -10.44 26.82
CA ALA A 323 -9.73 -11.24 26.27
C ALA A 323 -11.05 -10.45 26.19
N GLU A 324 -11.35 -9.67 27.22
CA GLU A 324 -12.54 -8.82 27.24
C GLU A 324 -12.43 -7.67 26.23
N GLY A 325 -11.28 -6.99 26.17
CA GLY A 325 -11.02 -5.96 25.16
C GLY A 325 -11.17 -6.50 23.74
N TYR A 326 -10.61 -7.69 23.47
CA TYR A 326 -10.74 -8.34 22.16
C TYR A 326 -12.19 -8.70 21.82
N LYS A 327 -13.01 -9.11 22.80
CA LYS A 327 -14.45 -9.35 22.59
C LYS A 327 -15.23 -8.05 22.30
N GLN A 328 -14.86 -6.94 22.94
CA GLN A 328 -15.56 -5.66 22.79
C GLN A 328 -15.28 -4.99 21.45
N SER A 329 -14.02 -4.93 21.02
CA SER A 329 -13.63 -4.20 19.80
C SER A 329 -12.46 -4.83 19.06
N SER A 330 -12.34 -6.17 19.10
CA SER A 330 -11.34 -6.95 18.36
C SER A 330 -9.92 -6.38 18.51
N THR A 331 -9.21 -6.10 17.42
CA THR A 331 -7.85 -5.57 17.45
C THR A 331 -7.75 -4.24 18.19
N GLY A 332 -8.76 -3.37 18.04
CA GLY A 332 -8.79 -2.06 18.71
C GLY A 332 -8.92 -2.18 20.22
N GLY A 333 -9.80 -3.06 20.69
CA GLY A 333 -9.98 -3.32 22.11
C GLY A 333 -8.80 -4.06 22.74
N LEU A 334 -8.15 -4.97 22.00
CA LEU A 334 -6.92 -5.64 22.46
C LEU A 334 -5.77 -4.65 22.67
N LEU A 335 -5.50 -3.77 21.68
CA LEU A 335 -4.50 -2.71 21.84
C LEU A 335 -4.91 -1.69 22.90
N GLY A 336 -6.21 -1.44 23.07
CA GLY A 336 -6.75 -0.63 24.15
C GLY A 336 -6.47 -1.21 25.53
N ALA A 337 -6.62 -2.52 25.71
CA ALA A 337 -6.27 -3.22 26.94
C ALA A 337 -4.77 -3.10 27.28
N VAL A 338 -3.89 -3.12 26.26
CA VAL A 338 -2.45 -2.90 26.48
C VAL A 338 -2.13 -1.45 26.85
N LEU A 339 -2.75 -0.46 26.21
CA LEU A 339 -2.32 0.94 26.32
C LEU A 339 -3.09 1.75 27.37
N ILE A 340 -4.41 1.68 27.37
CA ILE A 340 -5.28 2.60 28.13
C ILE A 340 -5.10 2.43 29.65
N PRO A 341 -5.12 1.21 30.23
CA PRO A 341 -4.97 1.04 31.68
C PRO A 341 -3.64 1.57 32.22
N HIS A 342 -2.57 1.47 31.41
CA HIS A 342 -1.21 1.78 31.85
C HIS A 342 -0.77 3.21 31.54
N THR A 343 -1.35 3.84 30.50
CA THR A 343 -0.92 5.16 30.02
C THR A 343 -2.06 6.18 29.93
N GLY A 344 -3.28 5.79 30.27
CA GLY A 344 -4.45 6.67 30.34
C GLY A 344 -4.75 7.40 29.03
N ALA A 345 -4.82 8.72 29.08
CA ALA A 345 -5.12 9.57 27.93
C ALA A 345 -4.08 9.46 26.80
N PHE A 346 -2.82 9.20 27.15
CA PHE A 346 -1.76 9.00 26.16
C PHE A 346 -1.97 7.71 25.36
N GLY A 347 -2.47 6.64 26.01
CA GLY A 347 -2.81 5.39 25.34
C GLY A 347 -3.92 5.57 24.29
N LYS A 348 -4.92 6.40 24.60
CA LYS A 348 -5.96 6.79 23.64
C LYS A 348 -5.38 7.54 22.44
N PHE A 349 -4.45 8.47 22.68
CA PHE A 349 -3.74 9.16 21.61
C PHE A 349 -2.93 8.20 20.72
N CYS A 350 -2.21 7.25 21.32
CA CYS A 350 -1.50 6.19 20.62
C CYS A 350 -2.44 5.35 19.73
N LEU A 351 -3.62 4.97 20.23
CA LEU A 351 -4.61 4.24 19.43
C LEU A 351 -5.10 5.04 18.22
N VAL A 352 -5.28 6.36 18.34
CA VAL A 352 -5.65 7.20 17.20
C VAL A 352 -4.54 7.22 16.15
N ILE A 353 -3.27 7.35 16.54
CA ILE A 353 -2.13 7.25 15.60
C ILE A 353 -2.14 5.89 14.89
N LEU A 354 -2.33 4.82 15.65
CA LEU A 354 -2.42 3.46 15.11
C LEU A 354 -3.62 3.30 14.16
N ALA A 355 -4.77 3.90 14.45
CA ALA A 355 -5.92 3.91 13.54
C ALA A 355 -5.60 4.65 12.22
N LEU A 356 -4.92 5.79 12.31
CA LEU A 356 -4.50 6.57 11.14
C LEU A 356 -3.42 5.86 10.31
N SER A 357 -2.68 4.90 10.87
CA SER A 357 -1.71 4.09 10.12
C SER A 357 -2.36 3.33 8.96
N ILE A 358 -3.66 3.01 9.04
CA ILE A 358 -4.41 2.34 7.97
C ILE A 358 -4.38 3.13 6.66
N ILE A 359 -4.25 4.45 6.75
CA ILE A 359 -4.17 5.31 5.57
C ILE A 359 -2.95 4.93 4.72
N ALA A 360 -1.80 4.68 5.34
CA ALA A 360 -0.59 4.21 4.64
C ALA A 360 -0.77 2.85 3.96
N ASN A 361 -1.52 1.93 4.59
CA ASN A 361 -1.77 0.63 3.98
C ASN A 361 -2.75 0.70 2.81
N ASN A 362 -3.77 1.56 2.89
CA ASN A 362 -4.78 1.69 1.83
C ASN A 362 -4.35 2.58 0.68
N CYS A 363 -3.42 3.51 0.90
CA CYS A 363 -2.89 4.37 -0.15
C CYS A 363 -2.41 3.57 -1.38
N PRO A 364 -1.60 2.51 -1.22
CA PRO A 364 -1.18 1.72 -2.37
C PRO A 364 -2.32 1.01 -3.10
N ASN A 365 -3.24 0.39 -2.35
CA ASN A 365 -4.38 -0.32 -2.92
C ASN A 365 -5.22 0.59 -3.82
N ILE A 366 -5.62 1.76 -3.30
CA ILE A 366 -6.55 2.65 -4.00
C ILE A 366 -5.86 3.39 -5.16
N TYR A 367 -4.58 3.74 -5.01
CA TYR A 367 -3.78 4.28 -6.11
C TYR A 367 -3.72 3.29 -7.29
N SER A 368 -3.39 2.03 -7.02
CA SER A 368 -3.20 1.01 -8.05
C SER A 368 -4.50 0.46 -8.64
N VAL A 369 -5.63 0.55 -7.94
CA VAL A 369 -6.95 0.27 -8.55
C VAL A 369 -7.22 1.22 -9.71
N GLY A 370 -6.94 2.52 -9.54
CA GLY A 370 -7.11 3.52 -10.58
C GLY A 370 -6.32 3.19 -11.85
N LEU A 371 -5.11 2.66 -11.69
CA LEU A 371 -4.26 2.21 -12.81
C LEU A 371 -4.74 0.88 -13.41
N THR A 372 -5.14 -0.07 -12.55
CA THR A 372 -5.58 -1.41 -12.97
C THR A 372 -6.82 -1.34 -13.85
N VAL A 373 -7.80 -0.50 -13.49
CA VAL A 373 -9.05 -0.37 -14.23
C VAL A 373 -8.82 0.17 -15.65
N GLN A 374 -7.77 0.98 -15.86
CA GLN A 374 -7.41 1.47 -17.19
C GLN A 374 -6.90 0.37 -18.15
N VAL A 375 -6.56 -0.81 -17.64
CA VAL A 375 -6.12 -1.95 -18.46
C VAL A 375 -7.26 -2.55 -19.30
N PHE A 376 -8.53 -2.38 -18.89
CA PHE A 376 -9.70 -2.99 -19.54
C PHE A 376 -9.93 -2.52 -20.98
N GLY A 377 -9.62 -1.27 -21.30
CA GLY A 377 -9.77 -0.74 -22.65
C GLY A 377 -9.42 0.73 -22.79
N LYS A 378 -9.20 1.15 -24.05
CA LYS A 378 -8.89 2.54 -24.41
C LYS A 378 -9.99 3.54 -24.00
N TRP A 379 -11.24 3.07 -23.85
CA TRP A 379 -12.34 3.93 -23.42
C TRP A 379 -12.23 4.31 -21.93
N ILE A 380 -11.79 3.39 -21.06
CA ILE A 380 -11.57 3.68 -19.62
C ILE A 380 -10.30 4.51 -19.41
N GLN A 381 -9.30 4.40 -20.29
CA GLN A 381 -8.11 5.28 -20.26
C GLN A 381 -8.47 6.76 -20.43
N ARG A 382 -9.62 7.08 -21.03
CA ARG A 382 -10.15 8.45 -21.12
C ARG A 382 -10.80 8.93 -19.83
N LEU A 383 -10.94 8.08 -18.81
CA LEU A 383 -11.38 8.49 -17.48
C LEU A 383 -10.15 8.89 -16.66
N PRO A 384 -10.09 10.14 -16.16
CA PRO A 384 -9.04 10.55 -15.24
C PRO A 384 -8.97 9.62 -14.03
N ARG A 385 -7.75 9.30 -13.59
CA ARG A 385 -7.52 8.35 -12.49
C ARG A 385 -8.28 8.74 -11.22
N PHE A 386 -8.35 10.03 -10.88
CA PHE A 386 -9.03 10.47 -9.66
C PHE A 386 -10.51 10.07 -9.60
N ILE A 387 -11.20 9.99 -10.74
CA ILE A 387 -12.60 9.51 -10.78
C ILE A 387 -12.65 8.02 -10.43
N LEU A 388 -11.72 7.23 -10.95
CA LEU A 388 -11.62 5.80 -10.64
C LEU A 388 -11.26 5.59 -9.16
N THR A 389 -10.41 6.46 -8.60
CA THR A 389 -10.11 6.49 -7.16
C THR A 389 -11.36 6.80 -6.33
N ILE A 390 -12.18 7.79 -6.70
CA ILE A 390 -13.46 8.09 -6.02
C ILE A 390 -14.39 6.88 -6.02
N VAL A 391 -14.57 6.24 -7.18
CA VAL A 391 -15.45 5.07 -7.32
C VAL A 391 -14.93 3.90 -6.50
N ALA A 392 -13.62 3.62 -6.54
CA ALA A 392 -12.99 2.60 -5.72
C ALA A 392 -13.18 2.87 -4.22
N THR A 393 -13.05 4.14 -3.81
CA THR A 393 -13.30 4.58 -2.44
C THR A 393 -14.75 4.32 -2.00
N GLY A 394 -15.73 4.73 -2.80
CA GLY A 394 -17.13 4.46 -2.52
C GLY A 394 -17.43 2.95 -2.44
N ALA A 395 -16.80 2.14 -3.30
CA ALA A 395 -17.01 0.70 -3.32
C ALA A 395 -16.49 0.01 -2.05
N TYR A 396 -15.28 0.33 -1.58
CA TYR A 396 -14.78 -0.31 -0.35
C TYR A 396 -15.48 0.23 0.91
N ILE A 397 -15.93 1.49 0.93
CA ILE A 397 -16.76 2.02 2.02
C ILE A 397 -18.10 1.28 2.09
N ALA A 398 -18.69 0.92 0.95
CA ALA A 398 -19.96 0.20 0.93
C ALA A 398 -19.83 -1.28 1.33
N ILE A 399 -18.65 -1.86 1.18
CA ILE A 399 -18.35 -3.25 1.55
C ILE A 399 -17.94 -3.35 3.03
N ALA A 400 -17.15 -2.37 3.51
CA ALA A 400 -16.74 -2.24 4.89
C ALA A 400 -17.91 -1.84 5.80
#